data_AF-A0A9D4UE00-F1
#
_entry.id   AF-A0A9D4UE00-F1
#
_cell.length_a   1.000
_cell.length_b   1.000
_cell.length_c   1.000
_cell.angle_alpha   90.00
_cell.angle_beta   90.00
_cell.angle_gamma   90.00
#
_symmetry.space_group_name_H-M   'P 1'
#
loop_
_entity.id
_entity.type
_entity.pdbx_description
1 polymer ?
#
loop_
_entity_poly.entity_id
_entity_poly.type
_entity_poly.pdbx_seq_one_letter_code
_entity_poly.pdbx_strand_id
1 'polypeptide(L)'
;MQCVVRRHTPRQSNALRKHVTPADLVAEVRRQQKVQIEEINLEMTSMLQTLGDYEIPMRLPKTVQVPGGKAKILLKVKVRRP
;
A
#
# COMPACT_ATOMS: atom_id res chain seq x y z
N MET A 1 -6.58 -5.56 5.41
CA MET A 1 -6.77 -4.13 5.07
C MET A 1 -6.54 -3.97 3.56
N GLN A 2 -7.46 -3.39 2.77
CA GLN A 2 -7.34 -3.30 1.30
C GLN A 2 -7.42 -1.86 0.79
N CYS A 3 -6.49 -1.47 -0.07
CA CYS A 3 -6.38 -0.14 -0.68
C CYS A 3 -6.31 -0.28 -2.21
N VAL A 4 -7.07 0.53 -2.95
CA VAL A 4 -7.04 0.55 -4.43
C VAL A 4 -6.42 1.84 -4.92
N VAL A 5 -5.32 1.77 -5.68
CA VAL A 5 -4.64 2.94 -6.25
C VAL A 5 -4.86 2.96 -7.75
N ARG A 6 -5.31 4.10 -8.29
CA ARG A 6 -5.52 4.29 -9.74
C ARG A 6 -4.35 5.06 -10.34
N ARG A 7 -3.72 4.51 -11.39
CA ARG A 7 -2.57 5.13 -12.09
C ARG A 7 -2.67 4.96 -13.59
N HIS A 8 -2.26 5.98 -14.33
CA HIS A 8 -2.14 5.92 -15.79
C HIS A 8 -0.94 5.07 -16.23
N THR A 9 -1.14 4.27 -17.26
CA THR A 9 -0.09 3.50 -17.94
C THR A 9 0.05 3.97 -19.39
N PRO A 10 1.23 3.80 -20.02
CA PRO A 10 1.37 3.91 -21.47
C PRO A 10 0.47 2.90 -22.19
N ARG A 11 0.11 3.21 -23.45
CA ARG A 11 -0.69 2.32 -24.29
C ARG A 11 0.04 0.98 -24.42
N GLN A 12 -0.67 -0.12 -24.16
CA GLN A 12 -0.14 -1.51 -24.22
C GLN A 12 0.98 -1.86 -23.22
N SER A 13 1.19 -1.07 -22.16
CA SER A 13 2.12 -1.42 -21.08
C SER A 13 1.43 -1.50 -19.71
N ASN A 14 1.96 -2.36 -18.85
CA ASN A 14 1.57 -2.44 -17.44
C ASN A 14 2.44 -1.56 -16.54
N ALA A 15 3.49 -0.93 -17.07
CA ALA A 15 4.32 0.01 -16.33
C ALA A 15 3.55 1.30 -16.06
N LEU A 16 3.67 1.82 -14.85
CA LEU A 16 3.02 3.05 -14.43
C LEU A 16 3.81 4.25 -14.95
N ARG A 17 3.13 5.27 -15.49
CA ARG A 17 3.79 6.54 -15.85
C ARG A 17 4.35 7.26 -14.62
N LYS A 18 3.66 7.12 -13.49
CA LYS A 18 4.08 7.64 -12.19
C LYS A 18 4.01 6.50 -11.19
N HIS A 19 5.14 6.20 -10.56
CA HIS A 19 5.23 5.15 -9.56
C HIS A 19 4.31 5.44 -8.37
N VAL A 20 3.91 4.39 -7.66
CA VAL A 20 3.21 4.53 -6.38
C VAL A 20 4.25 4.62 -5.28
N THR A 21 4.24 5.75 -4.57
CA THR A 21 5.12 6.03 -3.44
C THR A 21 4.46 5.64 -2.11
N PRO A 22 5.22 5.52 -1.01
CA PRO A 22 4.64 5.33 0.32
C PRO A 22 3.63 6.43 0.67
N ALA A 23 3.93 7.69 0.34
CA ALA A 23 3.02 8.82 0.54
C ALA A 23 1.67 8.65 -0.16
N ASP A 24 1.67 8.16 -1.41
CA ASP A 24 0.43 7.90 -2.16
C ASP A 24 -0.42 6.82 -1.45
N LEU A 25 0.23 5.78 -0.91
CA LEU A 25 -0.47 4.72 -0.17
C LEU A 25 -1.07 5.22 1.13
N VAL A 26 -0.31 6.01 1.90
CA VAL A 26 -0.80 6.65 3.13
C VAL A 26 -2.02 7.50 2.85
N ALA A 27 -1.96 8.33 1.80
CA ALA A 27 -3.09 9.17 1.40
C ALA A 27 -4.31 8.35 0.99
N GLU A 28 -4.13 7.27 0.21
CA GLU A 28 -5.23 6.42 -0.23
C GLU A 28 -5.83 5.57 0.89
N VAL A 29 -5.02 5.06 1.82
CA VAL A 29 -5.49 4.37 3.01
C VAL A 29 -6.35 5.31 3.86
N ARG A 30 -5.86 6.53 4.11
CA ARG A 30 -6.63 7.56 4.83
C ARG A 30 -7.95 7.87 4.13
N ARG A 31 -7.93 8.02 2.80
CA ARG A 31 -9.11 8.36 2.01
C ARG A 31 -10.18 7.25 2.04
N GLN A 32 -9.76 5.99 1.83
CA GLN A 32 -10.65 4.84 1.63
C GLN A 32 -11.12 4.21 2.93
N GLN A 33 -10.24 4.11 3.93
CA GLN A 33 -10.52 3.37 5.16
C GLN A 33 -10.70 4.26 6.37
N LYS A 34 -10.45 5.57 6.24
CA LYS A 34 -10.52 6.54 7.33
C LYS A 34 -9.56 6.23 8.49
N VAL A 35 -8.47 5.53 8.20
CA VAL A 35 -7.39 5.22 9.15
C VAL A 35 -6.21 6.13 8.86
N GLN A 36 -5.62 6.70 9.90
CA GLN A 36 -4.38 7.46 9.78
C GLN A 36 -3.19 6.53 10.00
N ILE A 37 -2.32 6.46 9.00
CA ILE A 37 -1.03 5.76 9.05
C ILE A 37 0.06 6.71 8.57
N GLU A 38 1.30 6.39 8.86
CA GLU A 38 2.49 7.11 8.40
C GLU A 38 3.34 6.22 7.49
N GLU A 39 4.25 6.81 6.73
CA GLU A 39 5.15 6.06 5.85
C GLU A 39 6.03 5.07 6.62
N ILE A 40 6.42 5.42 7.85
CA ILE A 40 7.19 4.53 8.75
C ILE A 40 6.41 3.27 9.15
N ASN A 41 5.08 3.27 9.01
CA ASN A 41 4.26 2.09 9.24
C ASN A 41 4.26 1.13 8.06
N LEU A 42 4.82 1.48 6.89
CA LEU A 42 4.87 0.63 5.70
C LEU A 42 6.27 0.04 5.50
N GLU A 43 6.38 -1.29 5.42
CA GLU A 43 7.62 -1.97 5.06
C GLU A 43 7.75 -2.08 3.54
N MET A 44 8.11 -0.97 2.93
CA MET A 44 8.22 -0.86 1.48
C MET A 44 9.68 -0.58 1.09
N THR A 45 10.34 -1.56 0.48
CA THR A 45 11.75 -1.46 0.06
C THR A 45 11.90 -0.73 -1.28
N SER A 46 10.85 -0.66 -2.09
CA SER A 46 10.85 0.01 -3.38
C SER A 46 9.46 0.49 -3.79
N MET A 47 9.41 1.45 -4.72
CA MET A 47 8.16 1.98 -5.27
C MET A 47 7.44 0.94 -6.14
N LEU A 48 6.10 0.97 -6.19
CA LEU A 48 5.36 0.12 -7.11
C LEU A 48 5.38 0.76 -8.50
N GLN A 49 5.86 0.01 -9.48
CA GLN A 49 6.11 0.50 -10.85
C GLN A 49 5.18 -0.12 -11.90
N THR A 50 4.37 -1.10 -11.52
CA THR A 50 3.46 -1.81 -12.43
C THR A 50 2.04 -1.86 -11.89
N LEU A 51 1.09 -2.16 -12.77
CA LEU A 51 -0.26 -2.59 -12.37
C LEU A 51 -0.17 -3.97 -11.73
N GLY A 52 -1.00 -4.23 -10.72
CA GLY A 52 -0.99 -5.52 -10.04
C GLY A 52 -1.61 -5.50 -8.65
N ASP A 53 -1.54 -6.64 -7.99
CA ASP A 53 -1.90 -6.82 -6.59
C ASP A 53 -0.63 -7.05 -5.77
N TYR A 54 -0.52 -6.28 -4.70
CA TYR A 54 0.65 -6.27 -3.83
C TYR A 54 0.22 -6.44 -2.38
N GLU A 55 1.05 -7.09 -1.59
CA GLU A 55 0.89 -7.18 -0.15
C GLU A 55 2.09 -6.51 0.51
N ILE A 56 1.84 -5.40 1.19
CA ILE A 56 2.87 -4.60 1.85
C ILE A 56 2.76 -4.85 3.35
N PRO A 57 3.80 -5.38 4.01
CA PRO A 57 3.79 -5.55 5.45
C PRO A 57 3.70 -4.20 6.15
N MET A 58 2.94 -4.15 7.24
CA MET A 58 2.82 -2.98 8.08
C MET A 58 3.53 -3.18 9.42
N ARG A 59 4.23 -2.15 9.87
CA ARG A 59 4.81 -2.07 11.21
C ARG A 59 3.74 -1.61 12.19
N LEU A 60 3.30 -2.53 13.02
CA LEU A 60 2.47 -2.21 14.16
C LEU A 60 3.29 -1.51 15.25
N PRO A 61 2.69 -0.57 16.00
CA PRO A 61 3.27 -0.11 17.24
C PRO A 61 3.54 -1.30 18.17
N LYS A 62 4.69 -1.28 18.87
CA LYS A 62 5.06 -2.31 19.85
C LYS A 62 4.04 -2.49 20.98
N THR A 63 3.15 -1.51 21.17
CA THR A 63 2.07 -1.50 22.16
C THR A 63 0.86 -2.33 21.74
N VAL A 64 0.72 -2.69 20.46
CA VAL A 64 -0.37 -3.55 19.99
C VAL A 64 0.01 -5.00 20.28
N GLN A 65 -0.51 -5.54 21.37
CA GLN A 65 -0.42 -6.98 21.62
C GLN A 65 -1.33 -7.71 20.64
N VAL A 66 -0.73 -8.39 19.67
CA VAL A 66 -1.48 -9.20 18.72
C VAL A 66 -1.72 -10.58 19.36
N PRO A 67 -2.98 -11.03 19.51
CA PRO A 67 -3.25 -12.36 20.07
C PRO A 67 -2.54 -13.44 19.24
N GLY A 68 -1.71 -14.27 19.88
CA GLY A 68 -0.93 -15.31 19.19
C GLY A 68 0.49 -14.93 18.77
N GLY A 69 0.97 -13.73 19.13
CA GLY A 69 2.41 -13.44 19.23
C GLY A 69 3.10 -12.86 17.99
N LYS A 70 2.65 -13.10 16.75
CA LYS A 70 3.30 -12.51 15.54
C LYS A 70 2.37 -12.39 14.32
N ALA A 71 1.17 -11.81 14.43
CA ALA A 71 0.40 -11.54 13.22
C ALA A 71 1.01 -10.34 12.47
N LYS A 72 1.74 -10.61 11.37
CA LYS A 72 2.14 -9.56 10.42
C LYS A 72 0.88 -9.04 9.74
N ILE A 73 0.54 -7.77 9.96
CA ILE A 73 -0.58 -7.16 9.23
C ILE A 73 -0.09 -6.77 7.85
N LEU A 74 -0.82 -7.22 6.82
CA LEU A 74 -0.54 -6.90 5.43
C LEU A 74 -1.57 -5.90 4.90
N LEU A 75 -1.07 -4.84 4.27
CA LEU A 75 -1.86 -3.93 3.45
C LEU A 75 -1.93 -4.50 2.03
N LYS A 76 -3.14 -4.89 1.62
CA LYS A 76 -3.42 -5.36 0.26
C LYS A 76 -3.61 -4.17 -0.66
N VAL A 77 -2.65 -3.89 -1.54
CA VAL A 77 -2.68 -2.78 -2.48
C VAL A 77 -3.03 -3.30 -3.87
N LYS A 78 -4.10 -2.77 -4.46
CA LYS A 78 -4.49 -3.06 -5.84
C LYS A 78 -4.17 -1.85 -6.70
N VAL A 79 -3.16 -1.94 -7.56
CA VAL A 79 -2.87 -0.90 -8.54
C VAL A 79 -3.64 -1.20 -9.82
N ARG A 80 -4.51 -0.27 -10.22
CA ARG A 80 -5.44 -0.43 -11.34
C ARG A 80 -5.37 0.79 -12.26
N ARG A 81 -5.90 0.62 -13.48
CA ARG A 81 -6.11 1.73 -14.41
C ARG A 81 -7.18 2.69 -13.84
N PRO A 82 -7.16 3.97 -14.23
CA PRO A 82 -8.15 4.96 -13.82
C PRO A 82 -9.57 4.55 -14.17
#